data_AF-A0A7J3FNR9-F1
#
_entry.id   AF-A0A7J3FNR9-F1
#
_cell.length_a   1.000
_cell.length_b   1.000
_cell.length_c   1.000
_cell.angle_alpha   90.00
_cell.angle_beta   90.00
_cell.angle_gamma   90.00
#
_symmetry.space_group_name_H-M   'P 1'
#
loop_
_entity.id
_entity.type
_entity.pdbx_description
1 polymer ?
#
loop_
_entity_poly.entity_id
_entity_poly.type
_entity_poly.pdbx_seq_one_letter_code
_entity_poly.pdbx_strand_id
1 'polypeptide(L)'
;MTYCDERLERYRRIIAGFGRNGEVALRFLDHLASLGLSIARLSKVAGHLPALLRAIDFDLEKATRRDVERVVAWINRQPYRE
;
A
#
# COMPACT_ATOMS: atom_id res chain seq x y z
N MET A 1 4.86 23.21 -2.01
CA MET A 1 4.58 21.76 -2.03
C MET A 1 5.92 21.03 -1.99
N THR A 2 6.13 20.07 -1.09
CA THR A 2 7.42 19.34 -1.01
C THR A 2 7.43 18.16 -2.00
N TYR A 3 8.61 17.70 -2.45
CA TYR A 3 8.73 16.53 -3.35
C TYR A 3 7.98 15.28 -2.83
N CYS A 4 7.96 15.08 -1.50
CA CYS A 4 7.26 13.94 -0.90
C CYS A 4 5.73 14.06 -1.01
N ASP A 5 5.21 15.29 -1.04
CA ASP A 5 3.79 15.61 -1.20
C ASP A 5 3.31 15.24 -2.61
N GLU A 6 4.02 15.68 -3.65
CA GLU A 6 3.75 15.32 -5.05
C GLU A 6 3.82 13.80 -5.28
N ARG A 7 4.81 13.16 -4.66
CA ARG A 7 5.00 11.71 -4.76
C ARG A 7 3.87 10.94 -4.06
N LEU A 8 3.42 11.42 -2.90
CA LEU A 8 2.28 10.83 -2.18
C LEU A 8 1.00 10.94 -3.02
N GLU A 9 0.70 12.11 -3.56
CA GLU A 9 -0.46 12.34 -4.43
C GLU A 9 -0.45 11.44 -5.66
N ARG A 10 0.73 11.27 -6.30
CA ARG A 10 0.89 10.34 -7.42
C ARG A 10 0.52 8.90 -7.02
N TYR A 11 1.00 8.42 -5.87
CA TYR A 11 0.64 7.08 -5.42
C TYR A 11 -0.83 6.95 -5.04
N ARG A 12 -1.43 7.97 -4.41
CA ARG A 12 -2.88 7.96 -4.12
C ARG A 12 -3.70 7.78 -5.39
N ARG A 13 -3.35 8.47 -6.49
CA ARG A 13 -4.00 8.28 -7.81
C ARG A 13 -3.83 6.87 -8.37
N ILE A 14 -2.63 6.29 -8.25
CA ILE A 14 -2.36 4.91 -8.69
C ILE A 14 -3.18 3.92 -7.86
N ILE A 15 -3.20 4.09 -6.54
CA ILE A 15 -3.92 3.22 -5.60
C ILE A 15 -5.44 3.27 -5.87
N ALA A 16 -6.00 4.45 -6.16
CA ALA A 16 -7.41 4.61 -6.52
C ALA A 16 -7.83 3.76 -7.74
N GLY A 17 -6.88 3.44 -8.63
CA GLY A 17 -7.13 2.58 -9.80
C GLY A 17 -7.35 1.09 -9.49
N PHE A 18 -7.13 0.64 -8.24
CA PHE A 18 -7.28 -0.77 -7.85
C PHE A 18 -8.70 -1.14 -7.34
N GLY A 19 -9.70 -0.31 -7.62
CA GLY A 19 -11.08 -0.53 -7.20
C GLY A 19 -11.20 -0.65 -5.67
N ARG A 20 -11.98 -1.63 -5.19
CA ARG A 20 -12.28 -1.83 -3.76
C ARG A 20 -11.04 -2.01 -2.89
N ASN A 21 -10.04 -2.78 -3.37
CA ASN A 21 -8.78 -2.95 -2.64
C ASN A 21 -7.97 -1.64 -2.59
N GLY A 22 -8.11 -0.80 -3.61
CA GLY A 22 -7.57 0.56 -3.61
C GLY A 22 -8.21 1.45 -2.54
N GLU A 23 -9.53 1.39 -2.38
CA GLU A 23 -10.25 2.15 -1.34
C GLU A 23 -9.79 1.78 0.07
N VAL A 24 -9.64 0.48 0.36
CA VAL A 24 -9.12 0.00 1.64
C VAL A 24 -7.70 0.53 1.89
N ALA A 25 -6.84 0.48 0.86
CA ALA A 25 -5.48 0.98 0.95
C ALA A 25 -5.40 2.50 1.17
N LEU A 26 -6.31 3.29 0.58
CA LEU A 26 -6.39 4.73 0.83
C LEU A 26 -6.85 5.03 2.26
N ARG A 27 -7.88 4.32 2.77
CA ARG A 27 -8.31 4.44 4.18
C ARG A 27 -7.18 4.09 5.15
N PHE A 28 -6.35 3.11 4.82
CA PHE A 28 -5.16 2.79 5.60
C PHE A 28 -4.15 3.94 5.61
N LEU A 29 -3.89 4.60 4.47
CA LEU A 29 -3.02 5.78 4.43
C LEU A 29 -3.59 6.96 5.23
N ASP A 30 -4.90 7.19 5.17
CA ASP A 30 -5.56 8.24 5.94
C ASP A 30 -5.50 7.96 7.45
N HIS A 31 -5.63 6.69 7.85
CA HIS A 31 -5.42 6.27 9.23
C HIS A 31 -3.97 6.50 9.68
N LEU A 32 -2.98 6.17 8.85
CA LEU A 32 -1.57 6.46 9.17
C LEU A 32 -1.32 7.98 9.29
N ALA A 33 -1.96 8.79 8.46
CA ALA A 33 -1.85 10.24 8.54
C ALA A 33 -2.46 10.78 9.85
N SER A 34 -3.61 10.23 10.28
CA SER A 34 -4.25 10.63 11.55
C SER A 34 -3.45 10.22 12.79
N LEU A 35 -2.60 9.20 12.69
CA LEU A 35 -1.61 8.84 13.71
C LEU A 35 -0.38 9.78 13.75
N GLY A 36 -0.35 10.82 12.91
CA GLY A 36 0.71 11.83 12.89
C GLY A 36 1.97 11.42 12.12
N LEU A 37 1.89 10.45 11.21
CA LEU A 37 3.03 10.08 10.38
C LEU A 37 3.42 11.24 9.43
N SER A 38 4.73 11.45 9.29
CA SER A 38 5.25 12.45 8.35
C SER A 38 4.91 12.10 6.90
N ILE A 39 4.78 13.12 6.05
CA ILE A 39 4.53 12.98 4.61
C ILE A 39 5.58 12.07 3.95
N ALA A 40 6.85 12.16 4.37
CA ALA A 40 7.91 11.27 3.89
C ALA A 40 7.63 9.78 4.21
N ARG A 41 7.14 9.49 5.42
CA ARG A 41 6.80 8.12 5.83
C ARG A 41 5.55 7.61 5.11
N LEU A 42 4.53 8.46 4.98
CA LEU A 42 3.33 8.15 4.20
C LEU A 42 3.68 7.88 2.73
N SER A 43 4.52 8.71 2.11
CA SER A 43 4.98 8.53 0.73
C SER A 43 5.76 7.23 0.54
N LYS A 44 6.61 6.85 1.52
CA LYS A 44 7.30 5.55 1.52
C LYS A 44 6.31 4.38 1.56
N VAL A 45 5.35 4.41 2.49
CA VAL A 45 4.32 3.35 2.60
C VAL A 45 3.48 3.28 1.33
N ALA A 46 2.98 4.41 0.84
CA ALA A 46 2.18 4.51 -0.37
C ALA A 46 2.93 3.96 -1.60
N GLY A 47 4.25 4.11 -1.66
CA GLY A 47 5.06 3.56 -2.74
C GLY A 47 5.11 2.04 -2.82
N HIS A 48 4.90 1.33 -1.70
CA HIS A 48 4.87 -0.14 -1.68
C HIS A 48 3.49 -0.71 -2.03
N LEU A 49 2.42 0.05 -1.79
CA LEU A 49 1.04 -0.44 -1.95
C LEU A 49 0.71 -0.89 -3.39
N PRO A 50 1.10 -0.18 -4.47
CA PRO A 50 0.80 -0.64 -5.84
C PRO A 50 1.38 -2.02 -6.17
N ALA A 51 2.55 -2.36 -5.64
CA ALA A 51 3.14 -3.68 -5.89
C ALA A 51 2.36 -4.77 -5.15
N LEU A 52 1.98 -4.51 -3.89
CA LEU A 52 1.15 -5.42 -3.10
C LEU A 52 -0.23 -5.60 -3.73
N LEU A 53 -0.89 -4.51 -4.11
CA LEU A 53 -2.23 -4.53 -4.71
C LEU A 53 -2.28 -5.27 -6.05
N ARG A 54 -1.18 -5.33 -6.81
CA ARG A 54 -1.08 -6.18 -8.02
C ARG A 54 -0.85 -7.65 -7.73
N ALA A 55 -0.26 -7.98 -6.58
CA ALA A 55 0.11 -9.34 -6.20
C ALA A 55 -1.03 -10.07 -5.47
N ILE A 56 -2.00 -9.35 -4.92
CA ILE A 56 -3.16 -9.92 -4.26
C ILE A 56 -4.29 -10.22 -5.24
N ASP A 57 -4.97 -11.34 -5.03
CA ASP A 57 -6.13 -11.80 -5.80
C ASP A 57 -7.37 -11.98 -4.90
N PHE A 58 -7.38 -11.35 -3.72
CA PHE A 58 -8.45 -11.48 -2.73
C PHE A 58 -8.98 -10.12 -2.28
N ASP A 59 -10.20 -10.10 -1.73
CA ASP A 59 -10.84 -8.91 -1.15
C ASP A 59 -10.15 -8.55 0.17
N LEU A 60 -9.49 -7.40 0.23
CA LEU A 60 -8.78 -6.93 1.42
C LEU A 60 -9.70 -6.72 2.62
N GLU A 61 -10.98 -6.37 2.40
CA GLU A 61 -11.94 -6.21 3.51
C GLU A 61 -12.30 -7.55 4.16
N LYS A 62 -12.07 -8.67 3.46
CA LYS A 62 -12.34 -10.03 3.93
C LYS A 62 -11.06 -10.83 4.17
N ALA A 63 -9.91 -10.17 4.13
CA ALA A 63 -8.62 -10.83 4.22
C ALA A 63 -8.51 -11.62 5.54
N THR A 64 -8.13 -12.89 5.43
CA THR A 64 -7.86 -13.73 6.58
C THR A 64 -6.39 -13.71 6.95
N ARG A 65 -6.06 -14.22 8.14
CA ARG A 65 -4.66 -14.46 8.53
C ARG A 65 -3.89 -15.27 7.48
N ARG A 66 -4.53 -16.28 6.88
CA ARG A 66 -3.91 -17.14 5.85
C ARG A 66 -3.57 -16.36 4.57
N ASP A 67 -4.37 -15.35 4.23
CA ASP A 67 -4.09 -14.51 3.06
C ASP A 67 -2.89 -13.60 3.31
N VAL A 68 -2.78 -13.05 4.53
CA VAL A 68 -1.60 -12.30 4.96
C VAL A 68 -0.34 -13.18 4.91
N GLU A 69 -0.39 -14.37 5.49
CA GLU A 69 0.74 -15.32 5.48
C GLU A 69 1.18 -15.68 4.06
N ARG A 70 0.23 -15.83 3.13
CA ARG A 70 0.51 -16.08 1.71
C ARG A 70 1.25 -14.92 1.04
N VAL A 71 0.81 -13.68 1.30
CA VAL A 71 1.48 -12.48 0.78
C VAL A 71 2.88 -12.34 1.38
N VAL A 72 3.05 -12.55 2.68
CA VAL A 72 4.37 -12.53 3.34
C VAL A 72 5.30 -13.60 2.76
N ALA A 73 4.80 -14.83 2.57
CA ALA A 73 5.56 -15.90 1.94
C ALA A 73 5.95 -15.53 0.50
N TRP A 74 5.07 -14.87 -0.25
CA TRP A 74 5.38 -14.38 -1.60
C TRP A 74 6.46 -13.28 -1.59
N ILE A 75 6.40 -12.32 -0.65
CA ILE A 75 7.44 -11.28 -0.48
C ILE A 75 8.79 -11.92 -0.19
N ASN A 76 8.84 -12.88 0.75
CA ASN A 76 10.08 -13.54 1.15
C ASN A 76 10.68 -14.45 0.06
N ARG A 77 9.89 -14.83 -0.94
CA ARG A 77 10.36 -15.60 -2.11
C ARG A 77 10.91 -14.72 -3.22
N GLN A 78 10.74 -13.40 -3.17
CA GLN A 78 11.32 -12.52 -4.18
C GLN A 78 12.84 -12.49 -4.03
N PRO A 79 13.62 -12.63 -5.12
CA PRO A 79 15.06 -12.51 -5.05
C PRO A 79 15.44 -11.11 -4.54
N TYR A 80 16.31 -11.05 -3.54
CA TYR A 80 16.85 -9.77 -3.07
C TYR A 80 17.58 -9.11 -4.24
N ARG A 81 17.14 -7.91 -4.62
CA ARG A 81 17.90 -7.05 -5.54
C ARG A 81 18.63 -6.03 -4.68
N GLU A 82 19.95 -6.17 -4.64
CA GLU A 82 20.91 -5.20 -4.08
C GLU A 82 20.83 -3.87 -4.83
#